data_AF-A0A946MBQ3-F1
#
_entry.id   AF-A0A946MBQ3-F1
#
_cell.length_a   1.000
_cell.length_b   1.000
_cell.length_c   1.000
_cell.angle_alpha   90.00
_cell.angle_beta   90.00
_cell.angle_gamma   90.00
#
_symmetry.space_group_name_H-M   'P 1'
#
loop_
_entity.id
_entity.type
_entity.pdbx_description
1 polymer ?
#
loop_
_entity_poly.entity_id
_entity_poly.type
_entity_poly.pdbx_seq_one_letter_code
_entity_poly.pdbx_strand_id
1 'polypeptide(L)'
;QDFLSAVHLINSVDVREQLYGKIRPLTTELPSQLGSESTTGSLGLPGIHVDFYFPSGANVDIKTLDKMTPKQSGVVPAISINVPQRKEIDRFALKFTGYLQINKTGKYTFYATSDDGSRIYLDDKLLVNNDGLHGPIEKSATINLSTGAHKIVVTYFDNGGGDALAIRWSGPGIKKQDIPANRLSVSGGETLHDHAIRALVTVPGHEPEMFTDLTLLLKAGMHRNSAIAALLTIAPEHWNKAQLPTLADNLVAYLSEIPAQFRTAGPALEAIKLARAVGKQLPSDQGQAIEERLKNLDVRVIAIGTVAHRMIYDKEQVAVQAGKPVEFRFSNTDNMPHNFVITAPGTMEEIGLLAESTGRDPDAMQRHYVPQSKHILLQSQLLQTGEVQALLFDAPTTPGVYPYVCTYPGHWRRMYGTLYVVADLPAYQANPEKYLANNPLPIQDDLLKLSSRGREWKLDELVGDIDPLPMGRSFEVGKELFKVASCVSCHKLGDEGQVFGPDLAKLDVKKHTTLNVLKSLIEPSKEIDDKFRSQTFLLDSGKIITGMIVKETAEAIHVVIDPLAKGKPTIIARNEIEVQKKSDVSLMPKGLLNKLSREEILDLIAYVMARGDKTDKQYEHDHNH
;
A
#
# COMPACT_ATOMS: atom_id res chain seq x y z
N GLN A 1 31.48 -1.70 30.28
CA GLN A 1 30.46 -0.99 29.48
C GLN A 1 30.52 0.52 29.69
N ASP A 2 30.32 1.02 30.92
CA ASP A 2 30.33 2.47 31.23
C ASP A 2 31.61 3.17 30.78
N PHE A 3 32.77 2.57 31.09
CA PHE A 3 34.06 3.09 30.64
C PHE A 3 34.11 3.29 29.12
N LEU A 4 33.81 2.26 28.34
CA LEU A 4 33.82 2.30 26.87
C LEU A 4 32.85 3.36 26.34
N SER A 5 31.68 3.47 26.96
CA SER A 5 30.67 4.46 26.58
C SER A 5 31.10 5.90 26.91
N ALA A 6 32.02 6.11 27.85
CA ALA A 6 32.50 7.42 28.24
C ALA A 6 33.75 7.88 27.46
N VAL A 7 34.41 7.02 26.68
CA VAL A 7 35.66 7.36 25.97
C VAL A 7 35.51 8.60 25.10
N HIS A 8 34.41 8.71 24.36
CA HIS A 8 34.14 9.85 23.47
C HIS A 8 33.93 11.19 24.20
N LEU A 9 33.67 11.16 25.52
CA LEU A 9 33.48 12.35 26.36
C LEU A 9 34.80 12.95 26.84
N ILE A 10 35.93 12.26 26.61
CA ILE A 10 37.25 12.72 27.02
C ILE A 10 37.72 13.82 26.05
N ASN A 11 37.71 15.06 26.51
CA ASN A 11 38.08 16.20 25.65
C ASN A 11 39.56 16.23 25.25
N SER A 12 40.46 15.67 26.07
CA SER A 12 41.89 15.60 25.76
C SER A 12 42.15 14.56 24.67
N VAL A 13 42.74 15.02 23.56
CA VAL A 13 43.13 14.18 22.42
C VAL A 13 44.22 13.19 22.83
N ASP A 14 45.27 13.66 23.49
CA ASP A 14 46.39 12.81 23.94
C ASP A 14 45.93 11.71 24.89
N VAL A 15 45.01 12.03 25.80
CA VAL A 15 44.46 11.02 26.73
C VAL A 15 43.62 9.99 25.98
N ARG A 16 42.82 10.40 24.98
CA ARG A 16 42.06 9.44 24.17
C ARG A 16 42.96 8.55 23.33
N GLU A 17 43.98 9.13 22.70
CA GLU A 17 44.97 8.39 21.89
C GLU A 17 45.61 7.26 22.71
N GLN A 18 46.03 7.54 23.95
CA GLN A 18 46.61 6.55 24.86
C GLN A 18 45.67 5.38 25.21
N LEU A 19 44.36 5.53 25.01
CA LEU A 19 43.39 4.44 25.22
C LEU A 19 43.32 3.46 24.04
N TYR A 20 43.85 3.80 22.87
CA TYR A 20 43.78 2.97 21.67
C TYR A 20 44.26 1.54 21.94
N GLY A 21 45.48 1.40 22.47
CA GLY A 21 46.07 0.09 22.77
C GLY A 21 45.33 -0.72 23.84
N LYS A 22 44.47 -0.07 24.65
CA LYS A 22 43.63 -0.73 25.66
C LYS A 22 42.25 -1.12 25.13
N ILE A 23 41.71 -0.35 24.19
CA ILE A 23 40.36 -0.57 23.63
C ILE A 23 40.42 -1.55 22.46
N ARG A 24 41.43 -1.44 21.59
CA ARG A 24 41.55 -2.25 20.36
C ARG A 24 41.43 -3.76 20.62
N PRO A 25 42.12 -4.37 21.60
CA PRO A 25 42.00 -5.82 21.85
C PRO A 25 40.59 -6.24 22.24
N LEU A 26 39.84 -5.38 22.94
CA LEU A 26 38.48 -5.65 23.41
C LEU A 26 37.45 -5.75 22.28
N THR A 27 37.83 -5.39 21.05
CA THR A 27 36.97 -5.58 19.87
C THR A 27 36.93 -7.03 19.39
N THR A 28 37.86 -7.88 19.84
CA THR A 28 37.94 -9.30 19.47
C THR A 28 38.08 -10.24 20.65
N GLU A 29 38.75 -9.83 21.72
CA GLU A 29 39.04 -10.66 22.88
C GLU A 29 38.79 -9.90 24.18
N LEU A 30 37.96 -10.46 25.06
CA LEU A 30 37.75 -9.94 26.40
C LEU A 30 38.68 -10.60 27.42
N PRO A 31 39.10 -9.86 28.46
CA PRO A 31 39.76 -10.42 29.63
C PRO A 31 38.99 -11.61 30.20
N SER A 32 39.69 -12.70 30.51
CA SER A 32 39.10 -13.98 30.98
C SER A 32 38.16 -13.84 32.19
N GLN A 33 38.38 -12.83 33.02
CA GLN A 33 37.57 -12.48 34.18
C GLN A 33 36.17 -11.91 33.86
N LEU A 34 35.88 -11.52 32.62
CA LEU A 34 34.59 -10.97 32.19
C LEU A 34 33.63 -12.02 31.60
N GLY A 35 34.08 -13.28 31.49
CA GLY A 35 33.30 -14.37 30.90
C GLY A 35 33.20 -14.31 29.37
N SER A 36 32.67 -15.37 28.75
CA SER A 36 32.41 -15.41 27.31
C SER A 36 31.06 -14.75 26.99
N GLU A 37 31.06 -13.79 26.06
CA GLU A 37 29.82 -13.26 25.49
C GLU A 37 29.29 -14.21 24.40
N SER A 38 27.99 -14.15 24.10
CA SER A 38 27.48 -14.83 22.90
C SER A 38 28.19 -14.23 21.69
N THR A 39 28.87 -15.06 20.91
CA THR A 39 29.57 -14.67 19.66
C THR A 39 28.61 -14.13 18.59
N THR A 40 27.30 -14.25 18.82
CA THR A 40 26.23 -13.63 18.03
C THR A 40 25.93 -12.19 18.49
N GLY A 41 26.95 -11.43 18.87
CA GLY A 41 26.86 -9.99 19.09
C GLY A 41 26.61 -9.26 17.77
N SER A 42 25.52 -9.56 17.08
CA SER A 42 24.92 -8.66 16.12
C SER A 42 23.72 -8.05 16.84
N LEU A 43 23.58 -6.72 16.76
CA LEU A 43 22.29 -6.10 17.00
C LEU A 43 21.23 -6.93 16.27
N GLY A 44 20.41 -7.61 17.08
CA GLY A 44 19.17 -8.26 16.75
C GLY A 44 18.85 -8.47 15.29
N LEU A 45 18.73 -9.72 14.83
CA LEU A 45 17.75 -9.98 13.78
C LEU A 45 16.44 -9.29 14.21
N PRO A 46 15.96 -8.26 13.47
CA PRO A 46 14.83 -7.46 13.92
C PRO A 46 13.59 -8.32 14.11
N GLY A 47 12.77 -7.96 15.09
CA GLY A 47 11.55 -8.69 15.42
C GLY A 47 11.72 -9.63 16.61
N ILE A 48 10.74 -10.47 16.83
CA ILE A 48 10.64 -11.39 17.96
C ILE A 48 10.23 -12.76 17.42
N HIS A 49 10.85 -13.82 17.96
CA HIS A 49 10.45 -15.19 17.61
C HIS A 49 9.06 -15.46 18.16
N VAL A 50 8.20 -16.12 17.40
CA VAL A 50 6.87 -16.55 17.83
C VAL A 50 6.70 -18.03 17.56
N ASP A 51 6.23 -18.76 18.57
CA ASP A 51 5.75 -20.13 18.46
C ASP A 51 4.22 -20.15 18.60
N PHE A 52 3.56 -20.81 17.66
CA PHE A 52 2.12 -21.05 17.66
C PHE A 52 1.81 -22.47 18.10
N TYR A 53 0.91 -22.62 19.06
CA TYR A 53 0.49 -23.89 19.63
C TYR A 53 -1.01 -24.10 19.45
N PHE A 54 -1.37 -25.32 19.09
CA PHE A 54 -2.77 -25.75 19.00
C PHE A 54 -2.91 -27.25 19.37
N PRO A 55 -3.92 -27.62 20.18
CA PRO A 55 -4.77 -26.73 20.95
C PRO A 55 -3.99 -26.00 22.07
N SER A 56 -4.58 -24.96 22.66
CA SER A 56 -4.04 -24.28 23.84
C SER A 56 -3.92 -25.24 25.02
N GLY A 57 -2.94 -24.97 25.88
CA GLY A 57 -2.82 -25.65 27.17
C GLY A 57 -3.86 -25.13 28.17
N ALA A 58 -3.88 -25.70 29.38
CA ALA A 58 -4.75 -25.23 30.46
C ALA A 58 -4.38 -23.84 31.00
N ASN A 59 -3.20 -23.32 30.62
CA ASN A 59 -2.67 -22.01 30.99
C ASN A 59 -1.53 -21.63 30.04
N VAL A 60 -1.01 -20.40 30.19
CA VAL A 60 0.13 -19.89 29.41
C VAL A 60 1.41 -19.72 30.21
N ASP A 61 1.63 -20.56 31.22
CA ASP A 61 2.95 -20.65 31.83
C ASP A 61 3.99 -21.11 30.80
N ILE A 62 5.19 -20.52 30.80
CA ILE A 62 6.28 -20.93 29.90
C ILE A 62 6.57 -22.43 30.06
N LYS A 63 6.53 -22.96 31.29
CA LYS A 63 6.77 -24.39 31.55
C LYS A 63 5.68 -25.30 30.97
N THR A 64 4.48 -24.77 30.76
CA THR A 64 3.40 -25.49 30.08
C THR A 64 3.66 -25.52 28.58
N LEU A 65 3.92 -24.34 27.98
CA LEU A 65 4.15 -24.23 26.54
C LEU A 65 5.46 -24.91 26.09
N ASP A 66 6.50 -24.93 26.94
CA ASP A 66 7.77 -25.62 26.66
C ASP A 66 7.64 -27.15 26.58
N LYS A 67 6.58 -27.71 27.17
CA LYS A 67 6.26 -29.14 27.06
C LYS A 67 5.42 -29.46 25.83
N MET A 68 4.92 -28.43 25.14
CA MET A 68 4.13 -28.56 23.93
C MET A 68 5.02 -28.43 22.70
N THR A 69 4.60 -29.03 21.59
CA THR A 69 5.27 -28.86 20.30
C THR A 69 4.59 -27.74 19.51
N PRO A 70 5.30 -26.66 19.12
CA PRO A 70 4.75 -25.65 18.23
C PRO A 70 4.28 -26.27 16.92
N LYS A 71 3.11 -25.84 16.43
CA LYS A 71 2.60 -26.21 15.11
C LYS A 71 3.24 -25.37 14.01
N GLN A 72 3.60 -24.13 14.33
CA GLN A 72 4.36 -23.26 13.45
C GLN A 72 5.21 -22.30 14.28
N SER A 73 6.34 -21.88 13.72
CA SER A 73 7.23 -20.90 14.32
C SER A 73 7.69 -19.89 13.28
N GLY A 74 8.18 -18.73 13.73
CA GLY A 74 8.83 -17.76 12.86
C GLY A 74 9.20 -16.47 13.58
N VAL A 75 9.54 -15.44 12.82
CA VAL A 75 9.91 -14.12 13.36
C VAL A 75 8.89 -13.09 12.90
N VAL A 76 8.41 -12.27 13.83
CA VAL A 76 7.42 -11.22 13.58
C VAL A 76 7.90 -9.87 14.13
N PRO A 77 7.50 -8.73 13.53
CA PRO A 77 8.05 -7.43 13.91
C PRO A 77 7.52 -6.92 15.26
N ALA A 78 6.39 -7.43 15.74
CA ALA A 78 5.73 -6.95 16.95
C ALA A 78 5.06 -8.10 17.70
N ILE A 79 4.83 -7.88 18.99
CA ILE A 79 4.00 -8.78 19.81
C ILE A 79 2.54 -8.43 19.53
N SER A 80 1.89 -9.26 18.72
CA SER A 80 0.51 -9.07 18.28
C SER A 80 -0.19 -10.42 18.19
N ILE A 81 -1.51 -10.46 18.37
CA ILE A 81 -2.29 -11.67 18.14
C ILE A 81 -2.33 -12.08 16.65
N ASN A 82 -2.22 -11.08 15.76
CA ASN A 82 -2.30 -11.25 14.32
C ASN A 82 -0.93 -11.57 13.73
N VAL A 83 -0.50 -12.81 13.90
CA VAL A 83 0.77 -13.33 13.35
C VAL A 83 0.51 -14.34 12.22
N PRO A 84 1.34 -14.38 11.16
CA PRO A 84 1.19 -15.35 10.07
C PRO A 84 1.19 -16.82 10.50
N GLN A 85 1.80 -17.10 11.66
CA GLN A 85 1.91 -18.42 12.27
C GLN A 85 0.60 -18.89 12.92
N ARG A 86 -0.32 -17.97 13.24
CA ARG A 86 -1.64 -18.33 13.80
C ARG A 86 -2.47 -18.97 12.70
N LYS A 87 -2.93 -20.20 12.94
CA LYS A 87 -3.76 -20.97 12.00
C LYS A 87 -5.17 -21.24 12.49
N GLU A 88 -5.43 -21.00 13.76
CA GLU A 88 -6.71 -21.32 14.41
C GLU A 88 -7.25 -20.06 15.09
N ILE A 89 -8.58 -19.94 15.11
CA ILE A 89 -9.28 -18.79 15.68
C ILE A 89 -9.38 -18.95 17.20
N ASP A 90 -9.82 -20.11 17.69
CA ASP A 90 -9.96 -20.38 19.11
C ASP A 90 -8.98 -21.46 19.57
N ARG A 91 -8.84 -21.60 20.89
CA ARG A 91 -8.11 -22.70 21.53
C ARG A 91 -6.67 -22.76 21.05
N PHE A 92 -6.01 -21.62 20.94
CA PHE A 92 -4.60 -21.53 20.53
C PHE A 92 -3.77 -20.80 21.57
N ALA A 93 -2.45 -21.00 21.52
CA ALA A 93 -1.52 -20.21 22.31
C ALA A 93 -0.37 -19.67 21.45
N LEU A 94 0.17 -18.53 21.86
CA LEU A 94 1.33 -17.88 21.29
C LEU A 94 2.40 -17.72 22.35
N LYS A 95 3.66 -17.98 21.99
CA LYS A 95 4.83 -17.65 22.80
C LYS A 95 5.78 -16.80 21.99
N PHE A 96 5.94 -15.55 22.40
CA PHE A 96 6.91 -14.61 21.86
C PHE A 96 8.19 -14.68 22.67
N THR A 97 9.35 -14.85 22.03
CA THR A 97 10.66 -14.94 22.67
C THR A 97 11.66 -14.03 21.97
N GLY A 98 12.31 -13.14 22.70
CA GLY A 98 13.35 -12.27 22.16
C GLY A 98 13.94 -11.35 23.21
N TYR A 99 14.34 -10.17 22.78
CA TYR A 99 14.96 -9.14 23.61
C TYR A 99 14.31 -7.78 23.36
N LEU A 100 14.15 -7.03 24.45
CA LEU A 100 13.66 -5.66 24.48
C LEU A 100 14.82 -4.69 24.70
N GLN A 101 15.03 -3.77 23.78
CA GLN A 101 16.07 -2.74 23.86
C GLN A 101 15.61 -1.53 24.67
N ILE A 102 16.29 -1.26 25.79
CA ILE A 102 16.08 -0.12 26.67
C ILE A 102 17.15 0.94 26.39
N ASN A 103 16.77 2.14 25.95
CA ASN A 103 17.76 3.21 25.65
C ASN A 103 18.05 4.11 26.85
N LYS A 104 17.18 4.11 27.87
CA LYS A 104 17.30 5.02 29.00
C LYS A 104 16.99 4.26 30.28
N THR A 105 18.01 4.13 31.12
CA THR A 105 17.86 3.55 32.46
C THR A 105 16.75 4.25 33.24
N GLY A 106 15.91 3.49 33.93
CA GLY A 106 14.89 4.03 34.81
C GLY A 106 13.72 3.07 35.08
N LYS A 107 12.61 3.65 35.57
CA LYS A 107 11.41 2.92 35.99
C LYS A 107 10.45 2.74 34.81
N TYR A 108 10.18 1.49 34.43
CA TYR A 108 9.29 1.11 33.33
C TYR A 108 8.08 0.34 33.85
N THR A 109 6.89 0.68 33.32
CA THR A 109 5.65 -0.06 33.60
C THR A 109 5.21 -0.78 32.34
N PHE A 110 4.93 -2.08 32.46
CA PHE A 110 4.42 -2.94 31.40
C PHE A 110 2.96 -3.27 31.66
N TYR A 111 2.17 -3.32 30.59
CA TYR A 111 0.74 -3.58 30.61
C TYR A 111 0.43 -4.74 29.67
N ALA A 112 -0.32 -5.73 30.15
CA ALA A 112 -0.85 -6.83 29.35
C ALA A 112 -2.37 -6.72 29.36
N THR A 113 -2.97 -6.48 28.19
CA THR A 113 -4.41 -6.64 27.97
C THR A 113 -4.64 -7.95 27.25
N SER A 114 -5.51 -8.82 27.77
CA SER A 114 -5.91 -10.03 27.06
C SER A 114 -7.36 -10.45 27.32
N ASP A 115 -8.02 -10.95 26.26
CA ASP A 115 -9.19 -11.86 26.34
C ASP A 115 -8.63 -13.28 26.46
N ASP A 116 -9.03 -13.99 27.51
CA ASP A 116 -8.30 -15.07 28.18
C ASP A 116 -6.86 -14.67 28.58
N GLY A 117 -5.94 -15.63 28.69
CA GLY A 117 -4.76 -15.47 29.52
C GLY A 117 -3.53 -14.95 28.81
N SER A 118 -2.79 -14.04 29.47
CA SER A 118 -1.44 -13.64 29.06
C SER A 118 -0.46 -13.48 30.21
N ARG A 119 0.85 -13.60 29.94
CA ARG A 119 1.92 -13.30 30.89
C ARG A 119 3.08 -12.58 30.21
N ILE A 120 3.73 -11.68 30.95
CA ILE A 120 4.98 -11.02 30.53
C ILE A 120 6.09 -11.44 31.48
N TYR A 121 7.20 -11.89 30.92
CA TYR A 121 8.43 -12.20 31.64
C TYR A 121 9.55 -11.29 31.14
N LEU A 122 10.34 -10.74 32.05
CA LEU A 122 11.56 -10.01 31.76
C LEU A 122 12.73 -10.62 32.53
N ASP A 123 13.84 -10.85 31.84
CA ASP A 123 15.06 -11.46 32.39
C ASP A 123 14.76 -12.72 33.21
N ASP A 124 13.98 -13.61 32.60
CA ASP A 124 13.53 -14.89 33.14
C ASP A 124 12.65 -14.81 34.41
N LYS A 125 12.16 -13.61 34.76
CA LYS A 125 11.25 -13.39 35.88
C LYS A 125 9.86 -13.00 35.39
N LEU A 126 8.84 -13.62 35.98
CA LEU A 126 7.44 -13.23 35.75
C LEU A 126 7.21 -11.81 36.27
N LEU A 127 6.80 -10.91 35.37
CA LEU A 127 6.53 -9.51 35.68
C LEU A 127 5.03 -9.21 35.74
N VAL A 128 4.27 -9.61 34.72
CA VAL A 128 2.81 -9.43 34.66
C VAL A 128 2.15 -10.80 34.51
N ASN A 129 1.17 -11.08 35.36
CA ASN A 129 0.35 -12.28 35.26
C ASN A 129 -1.12 -11.88 35.05
N ASN A 130 -1.61 -12.10 33.83
CA ASN A 130 -3.00 -11.93 33.41
C ASN A 130 -3.53 -13.25 32.85
N ASP A 131 -3.14 -14.38 33.44
CA ASP A 131 -3.50 -15.72 32.99
C ASP A 131 -4.86 -16.17 33.57
N GLY A 132 -5.55 -17.06 32.86
CA GLY A 132 -6.88 -17.57 33.20
C GLY A 132 -7.93 -17.27 32.13
N LEU A 133 -9.14 -17.81 32.33
CA LEU A 133 -10.29 -17.57 31.45
C LEU A 133 -11.03 -16.31 31.89
N HIS A 134 -11.11 -15.30 31.03
CA HIS A 134 -11.77 -14.04 31.32
C HIS A 134 -11.90 -13.17 30.06
N GLY A 135 -12.88 -12.26 30.03
CA GLY A 135 -12.98 -11.22 29.00
C GLY A 135 -11.74 -10.30 28.93
N PRO A 136 -11.70 -9.33 27.99
CA PRO A 136 -10.58 -8.41 27.83
C PRO A 136 -10.34 -7.55 29.10
N ILE A 137 -9.27 -7.87 29.85
CA ILE A 137 -8.85 -7.10 31.02
C ILE A 137 -7.37 -6.73 30.92
N GLU A 138 -6.99 -5.59 31.52
CA GLU A 138 -5.60 -5.15 31.59
C GLU A 138 -4.99 -5.37 32.99
N LYS A 139 -3.79 -5.95 33.04
CA LYS A 139 -2.91 -5.99 34.22
C LYS A 139 -1.62 -5.25 33.93
N SER A 140 -0.97 -4.76 34.98
CA SER A 140 0.33 -4.09 34.83
C SER A 140 1.25 -4.32 36.01
N ALA A 141 2.55 -4.13 35.78
CA ALA A 141 3.58 -4.15 36.81
C ALA A 141 4.74 -3.23 36.42
N THR A 142 5.50 -2.80 37.42
CA THR A 142 6.60 -1.85 37.24
C THR A 142 7.94 -2.45 37.68
N ILE A 143 8.99 -2.17 36.91
CA ILE A 143 10.36 -2.66 37.13
C ILE A 143 11.37 -1.56 36.81
N ASN A 144 12.54 -1.58 37.47
CA ASN A 144 13.67 -0.75 37.08
C ASN A 144 14.53 -1.50 36.07
N LEU A 145 14.78 -0.89 34.91
CA LEU A 145 15.62 -1.45 33.86
C LEU A 145 16.83 -0.56 33.63
N SER A 146 17.98 -1.20 33.39
CA SER A 146 19.19 -0.55 32.88
C SER A 146 19.06 -0.31 31.37
N THR A 147 19.92 0.54 30.82
CA THR A 147 20.09 0.64 29.38
C THR A 147 20.69 -0.66 28.83
N GLY A 148 20.20 -1.14 27.69
CA GLY A 148 20.65 -2.38 27.06
C GLY A 148 19.50 -3.33 26.70
N ALA A 149 19.83 -4.54 26.30
CA ALA A 149 18.84 -5.57 26.01
C ALA A 149 18.42 -6.31 27.27
N HIS A 150 17.12 -6.49 27.41
CA HIS A 150 16.50 -7.31 28.42
C HIS A 150 15.75 -8.44 27.74
N LYS A 151 15.93 -9.68 28.20
CA LYS A 151 15.23 -10.82 27.62
C LYS A 151 13.74 -10.64 27.88
N ILE A 152 12.90 -10.76 26.86
CA ILE A 152 11.45 -10.67 26.97
C ILE A 152 10.80 -11.95 26.47
N VAL A 153 9.87 -12.47 27.27
CA VAL A 153 8.96 -13.54 26.85
C VAL A 153 7.54 -13.09 27.12
N VAL A 154 6.67 -13.19 26.10
CA VAL A 154 5.23 -12.98 26.27
C VAL A 154 4.50 -14.24 25.87
N THR A 155 3.62 -14.71 26.72
CA THR A 155 2.76 -15.85 26.43
C THR A 155 1.30 -15.41 26.44
N TYR A 156 0.50 -15.97 25.54
CA TYR A 156 -0.91 -15.66 25.36
C TYR A 156 -1.68 -16.90 24.93
N PHE A 157 -2.93 -17.05 25.38
CA PHE A 157 -3.86 -18.03 24.84
C PHE A 157 -5.27 -17.48 24.76
N ASP A 158 -6.00 -18.04 23.82
CA ASP A 158 -7.43 -17.93 23.68
C ASP A 158 -8.05 -19.32 23.77
N ASN A 159 -9.20 -19.45 24.42
CA ASN A 159 -9.92 -20.72 24.55
C ASN A 159 -11.41 -20.62 24.16
N GLY A 160 -11.77 -19.61 23.36
CA GLY A 160 -13.07 -19.43 22.74
C GLY A 160 -13.74 -18.10 23.08
N GLY A 161 -14.41 -17.50 22.09
CA GLY A 161 -15.18 -16.28 22.26
C GLY A 161 -14.60 -15.12 21.46
N GLY A 162 -14.48 -13.94 22.09
CA GLY A 162 -13.69 -12.85 21.52
C GLY A 162 -12.21 -13.06 21.83
N ASP A 163 -11.33 -12.47 21.04
CA ASP A 163 -9.89 -12.52 21.28
C ASP A 163 -9.32 -11.10 21.42
N ALA A 164 -8.31 -10.95 22.28
CA ALA A 164 -7.60 -9.69 22.40
C ALA A 164 -6.21 -9.94 22.98
N LEU A 165 -5.20 -9.27 22.42
CA LEU A 165 -3.88 -9.16 23.02
C LEU A 165 -3.30 -7.78 22.73
N ALA A 166 -2.91 -7.04 23.77
CA ALA A 166 -2.12 -5.83 23.63
C ALA A 166 -1.04 -5.74 24.71
N ILE A 167 0.22 -5.64 24.29
CA ILE A 167 1.38 -5.49 25.17
C ILE A 167 1.94 -4.09 25.05
N ARG A 168 1.82 -3.32 26.13
CA ARG A 168 2.18 -1.91 26.18
C ARG A 168 3.22 -1.63 27.24
N TRP A 169 3.89 -0.49 27.11
CA TRP A 169 4.87 -0.02 28.08
C TRP A 169 4.86 1.51 28.22
N SER A 170 5.33 1.99 29.37
CA SER A 170 5.60 3.41 29.65
C SER A 170 6.85 3.53 30.51
N GLY A 171 7.60 4.64 30.38
CA GLY A 171 8.86 4.83 31.10
C GLY A 171 9.45 6.23 30.88
N PRO A 172 10.75 6.42 31.19
CA PRO A 172 11.41 7.73 31.05
C PRO A 172 11.30 8.28 29.62
N GLY A 173 10.46 9.32 29.44
CA GLY A 173 10.21 9.95 28.13
C GLY A 173 9.29 9.16 27.20
N ILE A 174 8.65 8.09 27.68
CA ILE A 174 7.80 7.18 26.90
C ILE A 174 6.41 7.16 27.52
N LYS A 175 5.43 7.76 26.84
CA LYS A 175 4.00 7.60 27.18
C LYS A 175 3.56 6.16 26.92
N LYS A 176 2.48 5.72 27.58
CA LYS A 176 1.90 4.39 27.38
C LYS A 176 1.60 4.16 25.91
N GLN A 177 2.25 3.18 25.32
CA GLN A 177 2.14 2.80 23.91
C GLN A 177 2.49 1.33 23.72
N ASP A 178 2.20 0.75 22.56
CA ASP A 178 2.67 -0.59 22.21
C ASP A 178 4.21 -0.61 22.13
N ILE A 179 4.84 -1.76 22.39
CA ILE A 179 6.29 -1.88 22.24
C ILE A 179 6.64 -1.75 20.75
N PRO A 180 7.37 -0.71 20.32
CA PRO A 180 7.66 -0.51 18.90
C PRO A 180 8.57 -1.61 18.35
N ALA A 181 8.41 -1.98 17.07
CA ALA A 181 9.18 -3.05 16.43
C ALA A 181 10.70 -2.83 16.50
N ASN A 182 11.16 -1.57 16.40
CA ASN A 182 12.58 -1.21 16.53
C ASN A 182 13.14 -1.36 17.96
N ARG A 183 12.31 -1.79 18.93
CA ARG A 183 12.72 -2.16 20.29
C ARG A 183 12.86 -3.67 20.48
N LEU A 184 12.48 -4.48 19.51
CA LEU A 184 12.45 -5.94 19.61
C LEU A 184 13.53 -6.59 18.74
N SER A 185 14.22 -7.57 19.30
CA SER A 185 15.20 -8.38 18.58
C SER A 185 15.15 -9.87 18.93
N VAL A 186 15.51 -10.72 17.97
CA VAL A 186 15.61 -12.17 18.17
C VAL A 186 16.93 -12.56 18.85
N SER A 187 18.00 -11.76 18.67
CA SER A 187 19.29 -11.90 19.37
C SER A 187 19.52 -10.80 20.41
N GLY A 188 20.35 -11.12 21.41
CA GLY A 188 20.69 -10.25 22.54
C GLY A 188 21.34 -8.93 22.11
N GLY A 189 21.23 -7.91 22.96
CA GLY A 189 21.73 -6.56 22.70
C GLY A 189 23.25 -6.45 22.63
N GLU A 190 23.71 -5.20 22.55
CA GLU A 190 25.10 -4.83 22.34
C GLU A 190 26.04 -5.49 23.37
N THR A 191 27.02 -6.20 22.84
CA THR A 191 28.09 -6.87 23.60
C THR A 191 29.16 -5.87 24.03
N LEU A 192 30.04 -6.23 24.98
CA LEU A 192 31.20 -5.43 25.32
C LEU A 192 32.11 -5.20 24.11
N HIS A 193 32.18 -6.16 23.18
CA HIS A 193 32.85 -5.99 21.89
C HIS A 193 32.19 -4.87 21.05
N ASP A 194 30.85 -4.82 20.99
CA ASP A 194 30.12 -3.74 20.29
C ASP A 194 30.36 -2.37 20.92
N HIS A 195 30.46 -2.31 22.26
CA HIS A 195 30.86 -1.10 22.97
C HIS A 195 32.32 -0.72 22.67
N ALA A 196 33.22 -1.71 22.58
CA ALA A 196 34.63 -1.48 22.27
C ALA A 196 34.80 -0.95 20.85
N ILE A 197 34.09 -1.52 19.87
CA ILE A 197 34.12 -1.08 18.46
C ILE A 197 33.71 0.39 18.33
N ARG A 198 32.60 0.80 18.97
CA ARG A 198 32.17 2.21 18.95
C ARG A 198 33.12 3.13 19.69
N ALA A 199 33.67 2.69 20.82
CA ALA A 199 34.67 3.47 21.54
C ALA A 199 35.95 3.66 20.70
N LEU A 200 36.38 2.61 19.99
CA LEU A 200 37.59 2.60 19.19
C LEU A 200 37.59 3.73 18.16
N VAL A 201 36.52 3.88 17.37
CA VAL A 201 36.44 4.92 16.32
C VAL A 201 36.34 6.36 16.84
N THR A 202 36.24 6.55 18.15
CA THR A 202 36.30 7.89 18.77
C THR A 202 37.71 8.28 19.22
N VAL A 203 38.66 7.36 19.09
CA VAL A 203 40.09 7.58 19.37
C VAL A 203 40.76 8.08 18.08
N PRO A 204 41.38 9.27 18.08
CA PRO A 204 41.99 9.82 16.87
C PRO A 204 43.34 9.17 16.52
N GLY A 205 43.72 9.21 15.25
CA GLY A 205 45.11 8.97 14.79
C GLY A 205 45.47 7.52 14.42
N HIS A 206 44.49 6.61 14.41
CA HIS A 206 44.66 5.19 14.06
C HIS A 206 43.62 4.71 13.03
N GLU A 207 43.09 5.63 12.22
CA GLU A 207 42.01 5.39 11.27
C GLU A 207 42.30 4.26 10.27
N PRO A 208 43.51 4.15 9.67
CA PRO A 208 43.84 3.05 8.75
C PRO A 208 43.83 1.67 9.41
N GLU A 209 44.35 1.57 10.64
CA GLU A 209 44.34 0.35 11.44
C GLU A 209 42.93 -0.04 11.84
N MET A 210 42.12 0.93 12.30
CA MET A 210 40.71 0.71 12.61
C MET A 210 39.93 0.20 11.41
N PHE A 211 40.13 0.80 10.23
CA PHE A 211 39.48 0.34 9.01
C PHE A 211 39.83 -1.13 8.71
N THR A 212 41.10 -1.50 8.84
CA THR A 212 41.59 -2.86 8.60
C THR A 212 40.99 -3.85 9.59
N ASP A 213 40.93 -3.52 10.88
CA ASP A 213 40.36 -4.41 11.91
C ASP A 213 38.85 -4.60 11.74
N LEU A 214 38.12 -3.51 11.49
CA LEU A 214 36.65 -3.54 11.33
C LEU A 214 36.24 -4.32 10.08
N THR A 215 37.00 -4.21 8.98
CA THR A 215 36.76 -5.02 7.78
C THR A 215 37.03 -6.51 7.99
N LEU A 216 38.01 -6.87 8.83
CA LEU A 216 38.23 -8.26 9.25
C LEU A 216 37.08 -8.80 10.09
N LEU A 217 36.54 -8.00 11.02
CA LEU A 217 35.36 -8.38 11.81
C LEU A 217 34.15 -8.65 10.91
N LEU A 218 33.90 -7.79 9.92
CA LEU A 218 32.83 -8.00 8.95
C LEU A 218 33.03 -9.28 8.13
N LYS A 219 34.25 -9.53 7.66
CA LYS A 219 34.59 -10.75 6.92
C LYS A 219 34.37 -12.02 7.75
N ALA A 220 34.63 -11.96 9.05
CA ALA A 220 34.38 -13.05 9.99
C ALA A 220 32.90 -13.18 10.40
N GLY A 221 32.03 -12.26 9.97
CA GLY A 221 30.63 -12.23 10.36
C GLY A 221 30.38 -11.80 11.81
N MET A 222 31.38 -11.23 12.47
CA MET A 222 31.33 -10.81 13.87
C MET A 222 30.95 -9.33 13.97
N HIS A 223 30.09 -8.98 14.93
CA HIS A 223 29.77 -7.57 15.25
C HIS A 223 29.38 -6.71 14.05
N ARG A 224 28.72 -7.31 13.05
CA ARG A 224 28.54 -6.71 11.72
C ARG A 224 27.98 -5.28 11.78
N ASN A 225 26.95 -5.07 12.59
CA ASN A 225 26.26 -3.79 12.66
C ASN A 225 27.15 -2.70 13.28
N SER A 226 27.77 -2.98 14.42
CA SER A 226 28.71 -2.07 15.07
C SER A 226 29.92 -1.77 14.18
N ALA A 227 30.42 -2.78 13.47
CA ALA A 227 31.53 -2.62 12.53
C ALA A 227 31.14 -1.78 11.30
N ILE A 228 29.95 -1.98 10.72
CA ILE A 228 29.42 -1.16 9.62
C ILE A 228 29.26 0.30 10.06
N ALA A 229 28.62 0.54 11.21
CA ALA A 229 28.42 1.87 11.75
C ALA A 229 29.77 2.56 12.03
N ALA A 230 30.73 1.84 12.61
CA ALA A 230 32.08 2.32 12.85
C ALA A 230 32.82 2.67 11.55
N LEU A 231 32.76 1.82 10.52
CA LEU A 231 33.39 2.09 9.21
C LEU A 231 32.82 3.33 8.54
N LEU A 232 31.52 3.61 8.69
CA LEU A 232 30.90 4.83 8.16
C LEU A 232 31.43 6.12 8.79
N THR A 233 32.06 6.05 9.97
CA THR A 233 32.67 7.22 10.62
C THR A 233 34.11 7.48 10.18
N ILE A 234 34.77 6.50 9.55
CA ILE A 234 36.14 6.63 9.07
C ILE A 234 36.12 7.28 7.68
N ALA A 235 36.88 8.36 7.51
CA ALA A 235 36.91 9.11 6.26
C ALA A 235 37.54 8.29 5.11
N PRO A 236 37.02 8.37 3.87
CA PRO A 236 37.44 7.51 2.75
C PRO A 236 38.93 7.56 2.39
N GLU A 237 39.62 8.66 2.68
CA GLU A 237 41.07 8.82 2.49
C GLU A 237 41.89 7.85 3.35
N HIS A 238 41.35 7.37 4.46
CA HIS A 238 42.00 6.38 5.34
C HIS A 238 41.64 4.94 4.98
N TRP A 239 40.78 4.72 3.97
CA TRP A 239 40.36 3.38 3.61
C TRP A 239 41.44 2.64 2.82
N ASN A 240 41.72 1.40 3.23
CA ASN A 240 42.64 0.54 2.50
C ASN A 240 42.00 0.09 1.17
N LYS A 241 42.45 0.71 0.08
CA LYS A 241 41.93 0.47 -1.28
C LYS A 241 41.97 -0.99 -1.71
N ALA A 242 42.94 -1.77 -1.26
CA ALA A 242 43.07 -3.18 -1.61
C ALA A 242 41.94 -4.05 -1.02
N GLN A 243 41.30 -3.61 0.06
CA GLN A 243 40.22 -4.35 0.73
C GLN A 243 38.82 -3.96 0.22
N LEU A 244 38.68 -2.84 -0.51
CA LEU A 244 37.39 -2.31 -0.93
C LEU A 244 36.56 -3.27 -1.81
N PRO A 245 37.13 -3.99 -2.80
CA PRO A 245 36.34 -4.93 -3.60
C PRO A 245 35.70 -6.02 -2.75
N THR A 246 36.50 -6.67 -1.89
CA THR A 246 36.00 -7.73 -0.99
C THR A 246 35.02 -7.21 0.05
N LEU A 247 35.23 -5.99 0.56
CA LEU A 247 34.28 -5.35 1.47
C LEU A 247 32.93 -5.12 0.79
N ALA A 248 32.92 -4.61 -0.44
CA ALA A 248 31.69 -4.39 -1.20
C ALA A 248 30.93 -5.71 -1.43
N ASP A 249 31.64 -6.78 -1.80
CA ASP A 249 31.06 -8.10 -2.00
C ASP A 249 30.41 -8.65 -0.73
N ASN A 250 31.11 -8.55 0.41
CA ASN A 250 30.60 -8.99 1.70
C ASN A 250 29.35 -8.20 2.14
N LEU A 251 29.32 -6.88 1.90
CA LEU A 251 28.16 -6.06 2.22
C LEU A 251 26.94 -6.41 1.37
N VAL A 252 27.13 -6.62 0.07
CA VAL A 252 26.05 -7.03 -0.84
C VAL A 252 25.55 -8.44 -0.48
N ALA A 253 26.45 -9.37 -0.16
CA ALA A 253 26.09 -10.72 0.29
C ALA A 253 25.25 -10.66 1.58
N TYR A 254 25.71 -9.89 2.58
CA TYR A 254 24.96 -9.66 3.81
C TYR A 254 23.57 -9.08 3.54
N LEU A 255 23.46 -8.05 2.71
CA LEU A 255 22.16 -7.46 2.35
C LEU A 255 21.22 -8.44 1.63
N SER A 256 21.79 -9.39 0.88
CA SER A 256 21.03 -10.45 0.20
C SER A 256 20.45 -11.47 1.18
N GLU A 257 21.12 -11.73 2.31
CA GLU A 257 20.63 -12.59 3.40
C GLU A 257 19.45 -11.98 4.17
N ILE A 258 19.34 -10.65 4.20
CA ILE A 258 18.24 -9.95 4.88
C ILE A 258 16.96 -10.09 4.04
N PRO A 259 15.83 -10.56 4.60
CA PRO A 259 14.56 -10.59 3.88
C PRO A 259 14.17 -9.19 3.40
N ALA A 260 13.57 -9.11 2.22
CA ALA A 260 13.40 -7.86 1.49
C ALA A 260 12.66 -6.77 2.30
N GLN A 261 11.61 -7.15 3.04
CA GLN A 261 10.83 -6.28 3.93
C GLN A 261 11.64 -5.61 5.06
N PHE A 262 12.81 -6.15 5.41
CA PHE A 262 13.67 -5.62 6.47
C PHE A 262 14.86 -4.80 5.94
N ARG A 263 15.00 -4.65 4.61
CA ARG A 263 16.12 -3.91 3.99
C ARG A 263 15.96 -2.40 4.04
N THR A 264 14.76 -1.91 4.33
CA THR A 264 14.40 -0.48 4.30
C THR A 264 14.62 0.24 5.64
N ALA A 265 15.09 -0.46 6.67
CA ALA A 265 15.27 0.10 8.01
C ALA A 265 16.52 -0.45 8.72
N GLY A 266 16.96 0.27 9.75
CA GLY A 266 17.97 -0.22 10.69
C GLY A 266 19.33 -0.56 10.04
N PRO A 267 19.98 -1.66 10.44
CA PRO A 267 21.32 -2.02 9.99
C PRO A 267 21.46 -2.26 8.48
N ALA A 268 20.39 -2.66 7.81
CA ALA A 268 20.39 -2.84 6.36
C ALA A 268 20.62 -1.50 5.64
N LEU A 269 20.01 -0.42 6.12
CA LEU A 269 20.21 0.91 5.53
C LEU A 269 21.64 1.41 5.69
N GLU A 270 22.28 1.12 6.83
CA GLU A 270 23.70 1.44 7.06
C GLU A 270 24.62 0.62 6.17
N ALA A 271 24.34 -0.68 6.01
CA ALA A 271 25.08 -1.54 5.09
C ALA A 271 24.93 -1.07 3.63
N ILE A 272 23.73 -0.66 3.19
CA ILE A 272 23.51 -0.06 1.87
C ILE A 272 24.31 1.23 1.71
N LYS A 273 24.28 2.11 2.73
CA LYS A 273 25.07 3.37 2.72
C LYS A 273 26.56 3.09 2.57
N LEU A 274 27.10 2.14 3.35
CA LEU A 274 28.51 1.77 3.30
C LEU A 274 28.85 1.12 1.95
N ALA A 275 28.03 0.21 1.44
CA ALA A 275 28.25 -0.43 0.14
C ALA A 275 28.29 0.58 -1.01
N ARG A 276 27.38 1.57 -1.02
CA ARG A 276 27.42 2.68 -1.98
C ARG A 276 28.65 3.56 -1.81
N ALA A 277 29.06 3.85 -0.58
CA ALA A 277 30.24 4.66 -0.31
C ALA A 277 31.52 3.95 -0.77
N VAL A 278 31.65 2.64 -0.51
CA VAL A 278 32.73 1.78 -1.03
C VAL A 278 32.70 1.75 -2.56
N GLY A 279 31.53 1.54 -3.18
CA GLY A 279 31.36 1.54 -4.64
C GLY A 279 31.86 2.82 -5.31
N LYS A 280 31.69 3.98 -4.68
CA LYS A 280 32.21 5.27 -5.17
C LYS A 280 33.73 5.39 -5.14
N GLN A 281 34.41 4.59 -4.33
CA GLN A 281 35.88 4.57 -4.23
C GLN A 281 36.51 3.51 -5.15
N LEU A 282 35.70 2.65 -5.77
CA LEU A 282 36.16 1.64 -6.73
C LEU A 282 36.30 2.23 -8.15
N PRO A 283 37.05 1.55 -9.05
CA PRO A 283 37.01 1.83 -10.49
C PRO A 283 35.57 1.86 -11.03
N SER A 284 35.31 2.68 -12.07
CA SER A 284 33.95 2.98 -12.55
C SER A 284 33.12 1.74 -12.92
N ASP A 285 33.76 0.74 -13.54
CA ASP A 285 33.15 -0.54 -13.92
C ASP A 285 32.71 -1.35 -12.69
N GLN A 286 33.59 -1.47 -11.70
CA GLN A 286 33.31 -2.17 -10.44
C GLN A 286 32.27 -1.43 -9.60
N GLY A 287 32.38 -0.10 -9.50
CA GLY A 287 31.42 0.75 -8.78
C GLY A 287 30.01 0.65 -9.37
N GLN A 288 29.91 0.64 -10.70
CA GLN A 288 28.62 0.45 -11.39
C GLN A 288 28.03 -0.95 -11.13
N ALA A 289 28.86 -1.99 -11.16
CA ALA A 289 28.41 -3.36 -10.85
C ALA A 289 27.86 -3.49 -9.42
N ILE A 290 28.46 -2.82 -8.43
CA ILE A 290 27.95 -2.78 -7.06
C ILE A 290 26.60 -2.05 -7.00
N GLU A 291 26.47 -0.89 -7.65
CA GLU A 291 25.21 -0.14 -7.67
C GLU A 291 24.06 -0.93 -8.32
N GLU A 292 24.33 -1.65 -9.40
CA GLU A 292 23.35 -2.54 -10.04
C GLU A 292 22.91 -3.69 -9.12
N ARG A 293 23.85 -4.29 -8.38
CA ARG A 293 23.53 -5.33 -7.39
C ARG A 293 22.70 -4.77 -6.23
N LEU A 294 22.97 -3.55 -5.77
CA LEU A 294 22.18 -2.90 -4.73
C LEU A 294 20.77 -2.53 -5.21
N LYS A 295 20.62 -2.00 -6.43
CA LYS A 295 19.30 -1.75 -7.04
C LYS A 295 18.47 -3.04 -7.16
N ASN A 296 19.13 -4.15 -7.45
CA ASN A 296 18.49 -5.46 -7.50
C ASN A 296 17.97 -5.96 -6.14
N LEU A 297 18.41 -5.35 -5.02
CA LEU A 297 18.02 -5.69 -3.65
C LEU A 297 16.91 -4.78 -3.09
N ASP A 298 16.61 -3.64 -3.71
CA ASP A 298 15.55 -2.72 -3.29
C ASP A 298 14.16 -3.35 -3.48
N VAL A 299 13.32 -3.30 -2.44
CA VAL A 299 11.90 -3.62 -2.57
C VAL A 299 11.20 -2.41 -3.16
N ARG A 300 10.61 -2.59 -4.33
CA ARG A 300 9.81 -1.53 -4.95
C ARG A 300 8.53 -1.33 -4.16
N VAL A 301 8.28 -0.10 -3.70
CA VAL A 301 7.02 0.27 -3.05
C VAL A 301 6.08 0.89 -4.07
N ILE A 302 4.85 0.38 -4.14
CA ILE A 302 3.77 0.88 -5.00
C ILE A 302 2.58 1.26 -4.11
N ALA A 303 2.31 2.55 -3.97
CA ALA A 303 1.05 3.00 -3.35
C ALA A 303 -0.14 2.72 -4.28
N ILE A 304 -1.24 2.19 -3.76
CA ILE A 304 -2.51 2.05 -4.48
C ILE A 304 -3.60 2.58 -3.55
N GLY A 305 -4.44 3.45 -4.06
CA GLY A 305 -5.56 4.05 -3.35
C GLY A 305 -6.89 3.63 -3.94
N THR A 306 -7.97 3.89 -3.20
CA THR A 306 -9.33 3.95 -3.76
C THR A 306 -9.67 5.38 -4.12
N VAL A 307 -10.59 5.60 -5.05
CA VAL A 307 -11.10 6.94 -5.40
C VAL A 307 -12.48 7.14 -4.77
N ALA A 308 -12.59 8.15 -3.91
CA ALA A 308 -13.83 8.46 -3.20
C ALA A 308 -15.05 8.55 -4.13
N HIS A 309 -16.13 7.87 -3.74
CA HIS A 309 -17.41 7.80 -4.43
C HIS A 309 -17.39 7.17 -5.83
N ARG A 310 -16.30 6.51 -6.23
CA ARG A 310 -16.19 5.92 -7.57
C ARG A 310 -16.08 4.40 -7.58
N MET A 311 -15.81 3.76 -6.43
CA MET A 311 -15.65 2.29 -6.35
C MET A 311 -14.63 1.77 -7.37
N ILE A 312 -13.45 2.39 -7.39
CA ILE A 312 -12.31 2.08 -8.27
C ILE A 312 -11.00 2.25 -7.50
N TYR A 313 -9.94 1.65 -8.03
CA TYR A 313 -8.57 2.01 -7.65
C TYR A 313 -8.11 3.30 -8.34
N ASP A 314 -7.20 4.03 -7.70
CA ASP A 314 -6.58 5.26 -8.23
C ASP A 314 -5.59 4.99 -9.38
N LYS A 315 -5.15 3.74 -9.50
CA LYS A 315 -4.28 3.23 -10.57
C LYS A 315 -5.01 2.11 -11.28
N GLU A 316 -5.17 2.25 -12.59
CA GLU A 316 -5.74 1.22 -13.46
C GLU A 316 -4.67 0.26 -13.99
N GLN A 317 -3.43 0.72 -14.03
CA GLN A 317 -2.29 -0.04 -14.52
C GLN A 317 -1.08 0.19 -13.64
N VAL A 318 -0.44 -0.89 -13.24
CA VAL A 318 0.85 -0.92 -12.54
C VAL A 318 1.74 -1.95 -13.21
N ALA A 319 3.05 -1.74 -13.18
CA ALA A 319 4.02 -2.68 -13.73
C ALA A 319 5.07 -3.02 -12.69
N VAL A 320 5.54 -4.26 -12.65
CA VAL A 320 6.58 -4.78 -11.75
C VAL A 320 7.54 -5.69 -12.53
N GLN A 321 8.74 -5.90 -12.02
CA GLN A 321 9.71 -6.79 -12.64
C GLN A 321 9.47 -8.24 -12.20
N ALA A 322 9.48 -9.17 -13.15
CA ALA A 322 9.29 -10.59 -12.89
C ALA A 322 10.32 -11.13 -11.88
N GLY A 323 9.84 -11.91 -10.91
CA GLY A 323 10.67 -12.54 -9.87
C GLY A 323 11.25 -11.59 -8.81
N LYS A 324 10.84 -10.32 -8.79
CA LYS A 324 11.31 -9.34 -7.79
C LYS A 324 10.25 -9.08 -6.71
N PRO A 325 10.65 -8.89 -5.44
CA PRO A 325 9.73 -8.54 -4.37
C PRO A 325 9.23 -7.09 -4.53
N VAL A 326 7.94 -6.89 -4.22
CA VAL A 326 7.24 -5.60 -4.32
C VAL A 326 6.40 -5.40 -3.06
N GLU A 327 6.37 -4.19 -2.51
CA GLU A 327 5.44 -3.80 -1.45
C GLU A 327 4.30 -2.96 -2.04
N PHE A 328 3.06 -3.42 -1.95
CA PHE A 328 1.89 -2.59 -2.22
C PHE A 328 1.43 -1.89 -0.94
N ARG A 329 1.26 -0.57 -0.98
CA ARG A 329 0.62 0.20 0.10
C ARG A 329 -0.79 0.54 -0.31
N PHE A 330 -1.74 -0.30 0.09
CA PHE A 330 -3.15 -0.11 -0.22
C PHE A 330 -3.79 0.85 0.80
N SER A 331 -4.47 1.89 0.32
CA SER A 331 -5.18 2.88 1.15
C SER A 331 -6.62 3.02 0.71
N ASN A 332 -7.55 3.02 1.66
CA ASN A 332 -8.95 3.25 1.35
C ASN A 332 -9.35 4.69 1.68
N THR A 333 -9.51 5.53 0.66
CA THR A 333 -10.03 6.91 0.79
C THR A 333 -11.50 7.03 0.42
N ASP A 334 -12.15 5.92 0.06
CA ASP A 334 -13.56 5.85 -0.25
C ASP A 334 -14.39 5.69 1.02
N ASN A 335 -15.68 6.05 0.94
CA ASN A 335 -16.60 6.03 2.07
C ASN A 335 -17.22 4.65 2.33
N MET A 336 -16.78 3.65 1.59
CA MET A 336 -17.19 2.26 1.73
C MET A 336 -15.96 1.36 1.86
N PRO A 337 -16.09 0.19 2.52
CA PRO A 337 -14.97 -0.73 2.69
C PRO A 337 -14.51 -1.32 1.37
N HIS A 338 -13.20 -1.50 1.22
CA HIS A 338 -12.60 -2.11 0.03
C HIS A 338 -11.44 -3.03 0.41
N ASN A 339 -11.23 -4.06 -0.38
CA ASN A 339 -10.04 -4.91 -0.31
C ASN A 339 -9.29 -4.88 -1.65
N PHE A 340 -8.10 -5.48 -1.68
CA PHE A 340 -7.19 -5.53 -2.82
C PHE A 340 -6.65 -6.95 -2.96
N VAL A 341 -7.01 -7.61 -4.05
CA VAL A 341 -6.65 -9.00 -4.34
C VAL A 341 -5.97 -9.08 -5.70
N ILE A 342 -4.80 -9.72 -5.78
CA ILE A 342 -4.14 -10.03 -7.06
C ILE A 342 -4.47 -11.48 -7.42
N THR A 343 -4.86 -11.72 -8.67
CA THR A 343 -5.28 -13.03 -9.18
C THR A 343 -4.36 -13.53 -10.30
N ALA A 344 -4.45 -14.83 -10.60
CA ALA A 344 -3.79 -15.43 -11.76
C ALA A 344 -4.44 -14.93 -13.08
N PRO A 345 -3.67 -14.88 -14.18
CA PRO A 345 -4.22 -14.45 -15.48
C PRO A 345 -5.40 -15.33 -15.91
N GLY A 346 -6.47 -14.71 -16.44
CA GLY A 346 -7.65 -15.40 -16.95
C GLY A 346 -8.64 -15.88 -15.89
N THR A 347 -8.49 -15.46 -14.63
CA THR A 347 -9.31 -15.95 -13.51
C THR A 347 -10.13 -14.88 -12.81
N MET A 348 -10.07 -13.61 -13.26
CA MET A 348 -10.71 -12.50 -12.55
C MET A 348 -12.24 -12.65 -12.47
N GLU A 349 -12.88 -13.10 -13.56
CA GLU A 349 -14.33 -13.29 -13.58
C GLU A 349 -14.77 -14.45 -12.67
N GLU A 350 -14.03 -15.57 -12.69
CA GLU A 350 -14.25 -16.69 -11.77
C GLU A 350 -14.17 -16.23 -10.31
N ILE A 351 -13.09 -15.52 -9.95
CA ILE A 351 -12.89 -15.00 -8.59
C ILE A 351 -13.95 -13.98 -8.22
N GLY A 352 -14.34 -13.11 -9.15
CA GLY A 352 -15.38 -12.13 -8.96
C GLY A 352 -16.75 -12.76 -8.67
N LEU A 353 -17.16 -13.73 -9.49
CA LEU A 353 -18.40 -14.48 -9.27
C LEU A 353 -18.37 -15.24 -7.93
N LEU A 354 -17.23 -15.83 -7.57
CA LEU A 354 -17.06 -16.50 -6.28
C LEU A 354 -17.15 -15.52 -5.11
N ALA A 355 -16.65 -14.29 -5.28
CA ALA A 355 -16.75 -13.22 -4.30
C ALA A 355 -18.21 -12.80 -4.02
N GLU A 356 -19.08 -12.80 -5.05
CA GLU A 356 -20.52 -12.55 -4.85
C GLU A 356 -21.17 -13.58 -3.93
N SER A 357 -20.86 -14.86 -4.15
CA SER A 357 -21.36 -15.94 -3.29
C SER A 357 -20.73 -15.89 -1.89
N THR A 358 -19.46 -15.52 -1.80
CA THR A 358 -18.72 -15.39 -0.54
C THR A 358 -19.39 -14.40 0.42
N GLY A 359 -20.02 -13.33 -0.09
CA GLY A 359 -20.74 -12.37 0.76
C GLY A 359 -21.86 -12.97 1.60
N ARG A 360 -22.34 -14.17 1.25
CA ARG A 360 -23.42 -14.90 1.95
C ARG A 360 -22.89 -15.90 2.98
N ASP A 361 -21.58 -16.15 2.98
CA ASP A 361 -20.98 -17.14 3.88
C ASP A 361 -20.93 -16.61 5.32
N PRO A 362 -21.18 -17.46 6.34
CA PRO A 362 -21.08 -17.03 7.75
C PRO A 362 -19.70 -16.52 8.15
N ASP A 363 -18.65 -16.95 7.44
CA ASP A 363 -17.25 -16.60 7.69
C ASP A 363 -16.72 -15.47 6.77
N ALA A 364 -17.57 -14.89 5.90
CA ALA A 364 -17.17 -13.92 4.89
C ALA A 364 -16.37 -12.75 5.46
N MET A 365 -16.84 -12.19 6.58
CA MET A 365 -16.17 -11.08 7.26
C MET A 365 -14.79 -11.47 7.80
N GLN A 366 -14.64 -12.69 8.32
CA GLN A 366 -13.36 -13.21 8.86
C GLN A 366 -12.34 -13.41 7.73
N ARG A 367 -12.82 -13.77 6.54
CA ARG A 367 -12.01 -13.82 5.31
C ARG A 367 -11.82 -12.47 4.64
N HIS A 368 -12.29 -11.37 5.25
CA HIS A 368 -12.27 -10.04 4.63
C HIS A 368 -12.92 -10.00 3.24
N TYR A 369 -13.95 -10.83 3.06
CA TYR A 369 -14.68 -11.04 1.80
C TYR A 369 -13.81 -11.57 0.65
N VAL A 370 -12.66 -12.17 0.95
CA VAL A 370 -11.81 -12.81 -0.05
C VAL A 370 -12.26 -14.27 -0.24
N PRO A 371 -12.63 -14.70 -1.46
CA PRO A 371 -13.04 -16.06 -1.72
C PRO A 371 -11.88 -17.06 -1.57
N GLN A 372 -12.17 -18.31 -1.20
CA GLN A 372 -11.14 -19.33 -1.16
C GLN A 372 -10.81 -19.82 -2.58
N SER A 373 -9.64 -19.46 -3.10
CA SER A 373 -9.16 -19.95 -4.40
C SER A 373 -7.64 -20.00 -4.47
N LYS A 374 -7.11 -21.05 -5.12
CA LYS A 374 -5.68 -21.18 -5.45
C LYS A 374 -5.20 -20.14 -6.46
N HIS A 375 -6.13 -19.46 -7.14
CA HIS A 375 -5.84 -18.44 -8.14
C HIS A 375 -5.59 -17.05 -7.52
N ILE A 376 -5.75 -16.91 -6.20
CA ILE A 376 -5.39 -15.69 -5.46
C ILE A 376 -3.91 -15.71 -5.11
N LEU A 377 -3.18 -14.70 -5.58
CA LEU A 377 -1.73 -14.56 -5.41
C LEU A 377 -1.36 -13.58 -4.28
N LEU A 378 -2.23 -12.62 -4.00
CA LEU A 378 -2.10 -11.66 -2.91
C LEU A 378 -3.48 -11.25 -2.43
N GLN A 379 -3.64 -11.00 -1.13
CA GLN A 379 -4.88 -10.45 -0.58
C GLN A 379 -4.59 -9.43 0.52
N SER A 380 -5.43 -8.40 0.60
CA SER A 380 -5.49 -7.46 1.71
C SER A 380 -6.57 -7.84 2.72
N GLN A 381 -6.56 -7.17 3.87
CA GLN A 381 -7.74 -7.07 4.72
C GLN A 381 -8.79 -6.18 4.06
N LEU A 382 -10.02 -6.23 4.57
CA LEU A 382 -11.06 -5.28 4.20
C LEU A 382 -10.77 -3.98 4.93
N LEU A 383 -10.29 -2.98 4.21
CA LEU A 383 -9.95 -1.68 4.78
C LEU A 383 -11.21 -0.82 4.90
N GLN A 384 -11.46 -0.32 6.11
CA GLN A 384 -12.42 0.74 6.36
C GLN A 384 -11.90 2.09 5.82
N THR A 385 -12.79 3.08 5.74
CA THR A 385 -12.42 4.43 5.32
C THR A 385 -11.28 5.00 6.16
N GLY A 386 -10.23 5.49 5.50
CA GLY A 386 -9.04 6.06 6.11
C GLY A 386 -7.96 5.04 6.50
N GLU A 387 -8.23 3.74 6.40
CA GLU A 387 -7.26 2.70 6.72
C GLU A 387 -6.24 2.48 5.59
N VAL A 388 -5.06 2.00 5.98
CA VAL A 388 -3.93 1.73 5.10
C VAL A 388 -3.30 0.40 5.50
N GLN A 389 -2.90 -0.41 4.52
CA GLN A 389 -2.18 -1.66 4.73
C GLN A 389 -1.00 -1.78 3.76
N ALA A 390 0.14 -2.25 4.27
CA ALA A 390 1.28 -2.67 3.45
C ALA A 390 1.20 -4.19 3.18
N LEU A 391 1.43 -4.59 1.93
CA LEU A 391 1.31 -5.96 1.43
C LEU A 391 2.57 -6.32 0.65
N LEU A 392 3.26 -7.38 1.08
CA LEU A 392 4.41 -7.89 0.35
C LEU A 392 3.95 -8.87 -0.74
N PHE A 393 4.46 -8.69 -1.94
CA PHE A 393 4.16 -9.50 -3.10
C PHE A 393 5.44 -9.93 -3.80
N ASP A 394 5.67 -11.24 -3.85
CA ASP A 394 6.72 -11.81 -4.69
C ASP A 394 6.19 -11.91 -6.12
N ALA A 395 6.63 -11.00 -6.99
CA ALA A 395 6.14 -10.97 -8.36
C ALA A 395 6.44 -12.31 -9.06
N PRO A 396 5.47 -12.91 -9.76
CA PRO A 396 5.69 -14.13 -10.52
C PRO A 396 6.90 -14.04 -11.43
N THR A 397 7.63 -15.15 -11.59
CA THR A 397 8.78 -15.22 -12.50
C THR A 397 8.37 -15.21 -13.96
N THR A 398 7.12 -15.55 -14.26
CA THR A 398 6.56 -15.57 -15.61
C THR A 398 5.98 -14.20 -15.96
N PRO A 399 6.54 -13.49 -16.96
CA PRO A 399 5.94 -12.26 -17.46
C PRO A 399 4.50 -12.48 -17.94
N GLY A 400 3.63 -11.53 -17.68
CA GLY A 400 2.20 -11.67 -17.98
C GLY A 400 1.39 -10.51 -17.43
N VAL A 401 0.09 -10.58 -17.71
CA VAL A 401 -0.90 -9.62 -17.22
C VAL A 401 -1.70 -10.27 -16.11
N TYR A 402 -1.56 -9.75 -14.89
CA TYR A 402 -2.21 -10.27 -13.68
C TYR A 402 -3.28 -9.27 -13.24
N PRO A 403 -4.54 -9.68 -13.05
CA PRO A 403 -5.58 -8.78 -12.58
C PRO A 403 -5.40 -8.49 -11.10
N TYR A 404 -5.69 -7.27 -10.68
CA TYR A 404 -6.07 -7.00 -9.29
C TYR A 404 -7.51 -6.51 -9.21
N VAL A 405 -8.22 -6.90 -8.16
CA VAL A 405 -9.68 -6.75 -8.06
C VAL A 405 -10.12 -6.61 -6.60
N CYS A 406 -11.20 -5.87 -6.37
CA CYS A 406 -11.89 -5.84 -5.10
C CYS A 406 -12.91 -6.97 -5.07
N THR A 407 -12.81 -7.84 -4.07
CA THR A 407 -13.70 -8.98 -3.84
C THR A 407 -14.77 -8.69 -2.78
N TYR A 408 -14.88 -7.45 -2.31
CA TYR A 408 -16.06 -7.07 -1.54
C TYR A 408 -17.32 -7.24 -2.41
N PRO A 409 -18.42 -7.82 -1.91
CA PRO A 409 -19.57 -8.20 -2.73
C PRO A 409 -20.10 -7.05 -3.59
N GLY A 410 -20.39 -7.32 -4.86
CA GLY A 410 -20.79 -6.32 -5.85
C GLY A 410 -19.68 -5.43 -6.45
N HIS A 411 -18.47 -5.41 -5.89
CA HIS A 411 -17.44 -4.45 -6.32
C HIS A 411 -16.61 -4.91 -7.53
N TRP A 412 -16.34 -6.21 -7.66
CA TRP A 412 -15.36 -6.77 -8.59
C TRP A 412 -15.62 -6.46 -10.07
N ARG A 413 -16.89 -6.25 -10.46
CA ARG A 413 -17.27 -5.90 -11.85
C ARG A 413 -16.81 -4.51 -12.26
N ARG A 414 -16.48 -3.65 -11.31
CA ARG A 414 -16.03 -2.27 -11.54
C ARG A 414 -14.64 -1.99 -10.99
N MET A 415 -14.35 -2.55 -9.82
CA MET A 415 -13.17 -2.21 -9.05
C MET A 415 -12.04 -3.20 -9.32
N TYR A 416 -11.36 -2.99 -10.43
CA TYR A 416 -10.25 -3.82 -10.86
C TYR A 416 -9.21 -2.99 -11.63
N GLY A 417 -8.05 -3.59 -11.86
CA GLY A 417 -7.00 -3.04 -12.70
C GLY A 417 -5.94 -4.08 -13.08
N THR A 418 -4.89 -3.60 -13.73
CA THR A 418 -3.94 -4.43 -14.46
C THR A 418 -2.54 -4.36 -13.86
N LEU A 419 -2.00 -5.49 -13.41
CA LEU A 419 -0.59 -5.64 -13.03
C LEU A 419 0.21 -6.28 -14.18
N TYR A 420 1.04 -5.48 -14.84
CA TYR A 420 2.02 -5.96 -15.80
C TYR A 420 3.24 -6.51 -15.07
N VAL A 421 3.46 -7.81 -15.14
CA VAL A 421 4.71 -8.43 -14.73
C VAL A 421 5.60 -8.52 -15.98
N VAL A 422 6.69 -7.76 -16.01
CA VAL A 422 7.56 -7.61 -17.19
C VAL A 422 8.97 -8.12 -16.90
N ALA A 423 9.67 -8.60 -17.94
CA ALA A 423 11.03 -9.08 -17.78
C ALA A 423 12.03 -7.94 -17.49
N ASP A 424 11.83 -6.79 -18.14
CA ASP A 424 12.65 -5.59 -18.00
C ASP A 424 11.75 -4.39 -17.70
N LEU A 425 11.70 -4.04 -16.42
CA LEU A 425 10.88 -2.95 -15.93
C LEU A 425 11.38 -1.56 -16.35
N PRO A 426 12.69 -1.22 -16.26
CA PRO A 426 13.22 0.02 -16.81
C PRO A 426 12.84 0.23 -18.29
N ALA A 427 12.95 -0.81 -19.13
CA ALA A 427 12.57 -0.71 -20.53
C ALA A 427 11.06 -0.46 -20.71
N TYR A 428 10.21 -1.17 -19.94
CA TYR A 428 8.77 -0.93 -19.95
C TYR A 428 8.43 0.52 -19.55
N GLN A 429 9.03 1.03 -18.46
CA GLN A 429 8.76 2.39 -17.96
C GLN A 429 9.20 3.48 -18.93
N ALA A 430 10.27 3.25 -19.69
CA ALA A 430 10.77 4.21 -20.68
C ALA A 430 9.78 4.40 -21.85
N ASN A 431 9.17 3.30 -22.33
CA ASN A 431 8.15 3.35 -23.38
C ASN A 431 7.30 2.06 -23.38
N PRO A 432 6.14 2.06 -22.67
CA PRO A 432 5.30 0.87 -22.54
C PRO A 432 4.79 0.34 -23.89
N GLU A 433 4.37 1.23 -24.80
CA GLU A 433 3.86 0.85 -26.12
C GLU A 433 4.90 0.11 -26.95
N LYS A 434 6.12 0.67 -27.04
CA LYS A 434 7.24 0.05 -27.75
C LYS A 434 7.68 -1.25 -27.07
N TYR A 435 7.69 -1.30 -25.75
CA TYR A 435 8.03 -2.51 -25.01
C TYR A 435 7.05 -3.63 -25.31
N LEU A 436 5.75 -3.36 -25.23
CA LEU A 436 4.69 -4.35 -25.48
C LEU A 436 4.60 -4.76 -26.95
N ALA A 437 4.95 -3.87 -27.89
CA ALA A 437 5.08 -4.24 -29.30
C ALA A 437 6.20 -5.26 -29.52
N ASN A 438 7.31 -5.16 -28.79
CA ASN A 438 8.45 -6.08 -28.88
C ASN A 438 8.31 -7.32 -27.97
N ASN A 439 7.53 -7.22 -26.90
CA ASN A 439 7.32 -8.26 -25.91
C ASN A 439 5.80 -8.39 -25.65
N PRO A 440 5.05 -9.04 -26.55
CA PRO A 440 3.60 -9.12 -26.43
C PRO A 440 3.16 -9.83 -25.15
N LEU A 441 2.36 -9.16 -24.34
CA LEU A 441 1.73 -9.71 -23.13
C LEU A 441 0.21 -9.72 -23.32
N PRO A 442 -0.38 -10.83 -23.80
CA PRO A 442 -1.82 -10.88 -24.09
C PRO A 442 -2.64 -10.82 -22.80
N ILE A 443 -3.67 -9.98 -22.82
CA ILE A 443 -4.66 -9.87 -21.75
C ILE A 443 -5.63 -11.06 -21.86
N GLN A 444 -5.67 -11.91 -20.84
CA GLN A 444 -6.51 -13.11 -20.81
C GLN A 444 -7.91 -12.84 -20.25
N ASP A 445 -8.07 -11.84 -19.38
CA ASP A 445 -9.34 -11.46 -18.78
C ASP A 445 -10.09 -10.44 -19.65
N ASP A 446 -11.31 -10.78 -20.08
CA ASP A 446 -12.07 -9.93 -21.01
C ASP A 446 -12.42 -8.56 -20.43
N LEU A 447 -12.73 -8.49 -19.13
CA LEU A 447 -13.02 -7.22 -18.44
C LEU A 447 -11.82 -6.25 -18.42
N LEU A 448 -10.58 -6.76 -18.44
CA LEU A 448 -9.38 -5.91 -18.52
C LEU A 448 -9.25 -5.25 -19.90
N LYS A 449 -9.75 -5.88 -20.97
CA LYS A 449 -9.80 -5.28 -22.32
C LYS A 449 -10.74 -4.09 -22.40
N LEU A 450 -11.68 -3.99 -21.46
CA LEU A 450 -12.70 -2.95 -21.37
C LEU A 450 -12.34 -1.83 -20.36
N SER A 451 -11.20 -1.94 -19.67
CA SER A 451 -10.86 -1.08 -18.53
C SER A 451 -10.30 0.30 -18.93
N SER A 452 -10.01 0.56 -20.20
CA SER A 452 -9.24 1.73 -20.60
C SER A 452 -10.08 3.01 -20.62
N ARG A 453 -9.86 3.88 -19.63
CA ARG A 453 -10.25 5.30 -19.72
C ARG A 453 -9.35 5.99 -20.76
N GLY A 454 -9.94 6.89 -21.54
CA GLY A 454 -9.28 7.60 -22.64
C GLY A 454 -9.58 7.04 -24.03
N ARG A 455 -10.40 6.00 -24.14
CA ARG A 455 -10.88 5.46 -25.42
C ARG A 455 -12.14 6.17 -25.93
N GLU A 456 -12.36 6.10 -27.23
CA GLU A 456 -13.67 6.43 -27.81
C GLU A 456 -14.56 5.19 -27.78
N TRP A 457 -15.70 5.28 -27.10
CA TRP A 457 -16.68 4.19 -27.00
C TRP A 457 -17.52 4.09 -28.26
N LYS A 458 -17.74 2.87 -28.75
CA LYS A 458 -18.66 2.60 -29.86
C LYS A 458 -19.98 2.03 -29.35
N LEU A 459 -21.04 2.24 -30.12
CA LEU A 459 -22.39 1.83 -29.73
C LEU A 459 -22.53 0.31 -29.58
N ASP A 460 -21.91 -0.46 -30.47
CA ASP A 460 -21.91 -1.93 -30.49
C ASP A 460 -21.24 -2.56 -29.26
N GLU A 461 -20.36 -1.83 -28.58
CA GLU A 461 -19.63 -2.31 -27.40
C GLU A 461 -20.45 -2.21 -26.11
N LEU A 462 -21.54 -1.43 -26.13
CA LEU A 462 -22.38 -1.16 -24.97
C LEU A 462 -23.83 -1.57 -25.19
N VAL A 463 -24.25 -1.78 -26.44
CA VAL A 463 -25.65 -2.10 -26.79
C VAL A 463 -26.16 -3.38 -26.13
N GLY A 464 -25.28 -4.35 -25.88
CA GLY A 464 -25.65 -5.61 -25.24
C GLY A 464 -26.07 -5.47 -23.77
N ASP A 465 -25.72 -4.36 -23.13
CA ASP A 465 -25.82 -4.18 -21.67
C ASP A 465 -26.75 -3.06 -21.25
N ILE A 466 -27.56 -2.56 -22.18
CA ILE A 466 -28.44 -1.42 -21.93
C ILE A 466 -29.92 -1.76 -22.13
N ASP A 467 -30.27 -2.90 -22.71
CA ASP A 467 -31.66 -3.31 -22.90
C ASP A 467 -31.83 -4.85 -22.76
N PRO A 468 -32.05 -5.37 -21.54
CA PRO A 468 -32.25 -4.61 -20.30
C PRO A 468 -30.93 -4.12 -19.69
N LEU A 469 -30.98 -2.98 -19.00
CA LEU A 469 -29.89 -2.52 -18.14
C LEU A 469 -29.75 -3.49 -16.93
N PRO A 470 -28.53 -3.98 -16.61
CA PRO A 470 -28.32 -4.85 -15.46
C PRO A 470 -28.76 -4.21 -14.14
N MET A 471 -29.36 -5.00 -13.25
CA MET A 471 -29.70 -4.58 -11.87
C MET A 471 -28.44 -4.33 -11.03
N GLY A 472 -28.61 -3.77 -9.82
CA GLY A 472 -27.51 -3.47 -8.90
C GLY A 472 -26.58 -2.34 -9.37
N ARG A 473 -27.09 -1.37 -10.14
CA ARG A 473 -26.34 -0.16 -10.49
C ARG A 473 -26.10 0.70 -9.25
N SER A 474 -25.14 1.63 -9.28
CA SER A 474 -24.94 2.55 -8.15
C SER A 474 -25.52 3.94 -8.44
N PHE A 475 -26.46 4.35 -7.59
CA PHE A 475 -27.06 5.69 -7.62
C PHE A 475 -25.99 6.77 -7.37
N GLU A 476 -25.18 6.61 -6.34
CA GLU A 476 -24.16 7.57 -5.93
C GLU A 476 -23.10 7.76 -7.01
N VAL A 477 -22.62 6.66 -7.61
CA VAL A 477 -21.66 6.72 -8.71
C VAL A 477 -22.30 7.39 -9.93
N GLY A 478 -23.50 6.98 -10.36
CA GLY A 478 -24.19 7.60 -11.49
C GLY A 478 -24.42 9.11 -11.30
N LYS A 479 -24.78 9.52 -10.07
CA LYS A 479 -24.95 10.93 -9.69
C LYS A 479 -23.65 11.73 -9.78
N GLU A 480 -22.55 11.20 -9.26
CA GLU A 480 -21.25 11.88 -9.36
C GLU A 480 -20.73 11.89 -10.80
N LEU A 481 -20.95 10.83 -11.56
CA LEU A 481 -20.60 10.78 -12.98
C LEU A 481 -21.36 11.80 -13.82
N PHE A 482 -22.61 12.12 -13.47
CA PHE A 482 -23.38 13.20 -14.11
C PHE A 482 -22.67 14.56 -13.98
N LYS A 483 -21.91 14.76 -12.90
CA LYS A 483 -21.08 15.96 -12.69
C LYS A 483 -19.73 15.82 -13.38
N VAL A 484 -19.05 14.69 -13.24
CA VAL A 484 -17.71 14.43 -13.83
C VAL A 484 -17.75 14.50 -15.36
N ALA A 485 -18.79 13.93 -15.98
CA ALA A 485 -19.04 14.02 -17.42
C ALA A 485 -19.60 15.39 -17.85
N SER A 486 -19.66 16.38 -16.94
CA SER A 486 -20.15 17.74 -17.20
C SER A 486 -21.59 17.81 -17.73
N CYS A 487 -22.40 16.76 -17.51
CA CYS A 487 -23.80 16.75 -17.94
C CYS A 487 -24.62 17.79 -17.17
N VAL A 488 -24.31 17.96 -15.88
CA VAL A 488 -24.90 18.98 -14.98
C VAL A 488 -24.77 20.42 -15.49
N SER A 489 -23.77 20.69 -16.34
CA SER A 489 -23.54 22.01 -16.92
C SER A 489 -24.59 22.39 -17.96
N CYS A 490 -25.35 21.44 -18.51
CA CYS A 490 -26.37 21.73 -19.51
C CYS A 490 -27.73 21.14 -19.17
N HIS A 491 -27.78 20.03 -18.45
CA HIS A 491 -29.00 19.29 -18.18
C HIS A 491 -29.42 19.40 -16.72
N LYS A 492 -30.73 19.52 -16.49
CA LYS A 492 -31.34 19.45 -15.17
C LYS A 492 -31.80 18.01 -14.89
N LEU A 493 -31.51 17.52 -13.69
CA LEU A 493 -32.01 16.24 -13.19
C LEU A 493 -32.27 16.35 -11.69
N GLY A 494 -33.54 16.26 -11.30
CA GLY A 494 -33.96 16.62 -9.94
C GLY A 494 -33.63 18.07 -9.60
N ASP A 495 -32.91 18.28 -8.50
CA ASP A 495 -32.46 19.61 -8.04
C ASP A 495 -31.07 20.00 -8.55
N GLU A 496 -30.39 19.12 -9.31
CA GLU A 496 -29.05 19.37 -9.85
C GLU A 496 -29.10 19.86 -11.30
N GLY A 497 -28.20 20.78 -11.64
CA GLY A 497 -27.98 21.26 -13.00
C GLY A 497 -28.89 22.39 -13.44
N GLN A 498 -28.94 22.64 -14.75
CA GLN A 498 -29.65 23.76 -15.35
C GLN A 498 -30.40 23.35 -16.63
N VAL A 499 -31.39 24.14 -17.03
CA VAL A 499 -32.21 23.85 -18.22
C VAL A 499 -31.65 24.63 -19.41
N PHE A 500 -30.47 24.23 -19.88
CA PHE A 500 -29.92 24.70 -21.15
C PHE A 500 -30.19 23.67 -22.27
N GLY A 501 -29.97 22.39 -21.97
CA GLY A 501 -30.48 21.25 -22.71
C GLY A 501 -31.80 20.72 -22.13
N PRO A 502 -32.29 19.57 -22.63
CA PRO A 502 -33.46 18.90 -22.10
C PRO A 502 -33.42 18.71 -20.58
N ASP A 503 -34.57 18.95 -19.93
CA ASP A 503 -34.81 18.61 -18.52
C ASP A 503 -34.98 17.09 -18.43
N LEU A 504 -33.95 16.42 -17.93
CA LEU A 504 -33.86 14.96 -17.96
C LEU A 504 -34.84 14.31 -16.97
N ALA A 505 -35.32 15.05 -15.97
CA ALA A 505 -36.37 14.58 -15.08
C ALA A 505 -37.73 14.41 -15.81
N LYS A 506 -37.89 15.02 -16.99
CA LYS A 506 -39.12 15.02 -17.79
C LYS A 506 -39.03 14.17 -19.06
N LEU A 507 -38.00 13.32 -19.18
CA LEU A 507 -37.86 12.44 -20.35
C LEU A 507 -39.09 11.54 -20.49
N ASP A 508 -39.69 11.53 -21.67
CA ASP A 508 -40.78 10.61 -22.01
C ASP A 508 -40.22 9.19 -22.17
N VAL A 509 -40.61 8.30 -21.27
CA VAL A 509 -40.17 6.88 -21.21
C VAL A 509 -40.55 6.07 -22.45
N LYS A 510 -41.54 6.50 -23.24
CA LYS A 510 -41.90 5.84 -24.50
C LYS A 510 -41.01 6.25 -25.67
N LYS A 511 -40.32 7.40 -25.55
CA LYS A 511 -39.49 7.98 -26.61
C LYS A 511 -37.99 7.91 -26.30
N HIS A 512 -37.63 7.89 -25.03
CA HIS A 512 -36.24 7.87 -24.56
C HIS A 512 -35.99 6.55 -23.84
N THR A 513 -35.80 5.48 -24.62
CA THR A 513 -35.30 4.21 -24.12
C THR A 513 -33.83 4.34 -23.70
N THR A 514 -33.33 3.40 -22.90
CA THR A 514 -31.90 3.29 -22.57
C THR A 514 -31.00 3.33 -23.82
N LEU A 515 -31.43 2.66 -24.90
CA LEU A 515 -30.75 2.69 -26.20
C LEU A 515 -30.70 4.08 -26.82
N ASN A 516 -31.80 4.83 -26.77
CA ASN A 516 -31.83 6.17 -27.33
C ASN A 516 -30.94 7.12 -26.51
N VAL A 517 -30.92 6.99 -25.18
CA VAL A 517 -30.02 7.76 -24.31
C VAL A 517 -28.56 7.42 -24.60
N LEU A 518 -28.19 6.13 -24.71
CA LEU A 518 -26.84 5.73 -25.08
C LEU A 518 -26.42 6.29 -26.45
N LYS A 519 -27.30 6.21 -27.45
CA LYS A 519 -27.06 6.80 -28.77
C LYS A 519 -26.83 8.30 -28.70
N SER A 520 -27.63 9.04 -27.93
CA SER A 520 -27.44 10.49 -27.75
C SER A 520 -26.12 10.83 -27.04
N LEU A 521 -25.62 9.95 -26.16
CA LEU A 521 -24.33 10.13 -25.48
C LEU A 521 -23.12 9.87 -26.41
N ILE A 522 -23.20 8.85 -27.28
CA ILE A 522 -22.12 8.48 -28.20
C ILE A 522 -22.13 9.34 -29.48
N GLU A 523 -23.32 9.63 -30.02
CA GLU A 523 -23.56 10.31 -31.29
C GLU A 523 -24.48 11.55 -31.11
N PRO A 524 -24.08 12.57 -30.31
CA PRO A 524 -24.97 13.68 -29.91
C PRO A 524 -25.46 14.56 -31.07
N SER A 525 -24.78 14.56 -32.21
CA SER A 525 -25.16 15.34 -33.41
C SER A 525 -26.09 14.58 -34.37
N LYS A 526 -26.37 13.29 -34.12
CA LYS A 526 -27.15 12.45 -35.03
C LYS A 526 -28.63 12.81 -35.04
N GLU A 527 -29.18 13.06 -33.86
CA GLU A 527 -30.56 13.49 -33.67
C GLU A 527 -30.57 14.66 -32.68
N ILE A 528 -30.83 15.88 -33.19
CA ILE A 528 -30.87 17.11 -32.39
C ILE A 528 -32.29 17.65 -32.44
N ASP A 529 -32.93 17.76 -31.28
CA ASP A 529 -34.23 18.40 -31.12
C ASP A 529 -34.13 19.88 -31.53
N ASP A 530 -35.07 20.33 -32.36
CA ASP A 530 -35.10 21.69 -32.93
C ASP A 530 -35.09 22.78 -31.86
N LYS A 531 -35.62 22.52 -30.66
CA LYS A 531 -35.62 23.47 -29.53
C LYS A 531 -34.22 23.74 -28.99
N PHE A 532 -33.31 22.77 -29.09
CA PHE A 532 -31.95 22.85 -28.56
C PHE A 532 -30.89 22.95 -29.67
N ARG A 533 -31.33 23.05 -30.93
CA ARG A 533 -30.44 23.11 -32.08
C ARG A 533 -29.92 24.54 -32.26
N SER A 534 -28.60 24.68 -32.17
CA SER A 534 -27.92 25.93 -32.52
C SER A 534 -28.14 26.31 -33.97
N GLN A 535 -28.09 27.62 -34.23
CA GLN A 535 -28.20 28.18 -35.56
C GLN A 535 -27.04 29.14 -35.81
N THR A 536 -26.62 29.19 -37.07
CA THR A 536 -25.59 30.11 -37.57
C THR A 536 -26.29 31.22 -38.35
N PHE A 537 -25.97 32.45 -38.00
CA PHE A 537 -26.48 33.68 -38.58
C PHE A 537 -25.32 34.42 -39.26
N LEU A 538 -25.45 34.66 -40.56
CA LEU A 538 -24.62 35.62 -41.28
C LEU A 538 -25.37 36.96 -41.28
N LEU A 539 -24.73 38.00 -40.76
CA LEU A 539 -25.28 39.35 -40.76
C LEU A 539 -24.82 40.14 -41.98
N ASP A 540 -25.58 41.17 -42.36
CA ASP A 540 -25.25 42.13 -43.42
C ASP A 540 -23.89 42.83 -43.22
N SER A 541 -23.46 42.92 -41.96
CA SER A 541 -22.13 43.41 -41.58
C SER A 541 -20.99 42.43 -41.92
N GLY A 542 -21.30 41.25 -42.47
CA GLY A 542 -20.38 40.13 -42.68
C GLY A 542 -20.03 39.35 -41.41
N LYS A 543 -20.63 39.66 -40.25
CA LYS A 543 -20.36 38.98 -38.98
C LYS A 543 -21.11 37.65 -38.94
N ILE A 544 -20.43 36.59 -38.51
CA ILE A 544 -21.04 35.28 -38.27
C ILE A 544 -21.25 35.09 -36.77
N ILE A 545 -22.49 34.77 -36.39
CA ILE A 545 -22.86 34.43 -35.01
C ILE A 545 -23.42 33.02 -35.00
N THR A 546 -22.90 32.14 -34.15
CA THR A 546 -23.48 30.81 -33.93
C THR A 546 -23.90 30.67 -32.48
N GLY A 547 -25.14 30.21 -32.25
CA GLY A 547 -25.64 29.98 -30.91
C GLY A 547 -27.08 29.47 -30.90
N MET A 548 -27.61 29.24 -29.71
CA MET A 548 -28.96 28.70 -29.52
C MET A 548 -29.97 29.82 -29.31
N ILE A 549 -31.11 29.74 -30.00
CA ILE A 549 -32.20 30.71 -29.87
C ILE A 549 -32.92 30.45 -28.56
N VAL A 550 -32.98 31.45 -27.68
CA VAL A 550 -33.70 31.37 -26.39
C VAL A 550 -34.99 32.19 -26.38
N LYS A 551 -35.12 33.15 -27.30
CA LYS A 551 -36.33 33.96 -27.47
C LYS A 551 -36.38 34.55 -28.87
N GLU A 552 -37.57 34.57 -29.46
CA GLU A 552 -37.86 35.25 -30.72
C GLU A 552 -38.99 36.27 -30.53
N THR A 553 -38.84 37.44 -31.15
CA THR A 553 -39.92 38.42 -31.32
C THR A 553 -40.12 38.71 -32.82
N ALA A 554 -41.06 39.59 -33.15
CA ALA A 554 -41.27 40.02 -34.53
C ALA A 554 -40.07 40.82 -35.09
N GLU A 555 -39.28 41.45 -34.22
CA GLU A 555 -38.19 42.36 -34.57
C GLU A 555 -36.79 41.77 -34.34
N ALA A 556 -36.62 40.85 -33.40
CA ALA A 556 -35.30 40.36 -33.01
C ALA A 556 -35.26 38.88 -32.61
N ILE A 557 -34.05 38.30 -32.68
CA ILE A 557 -33.70 36.96 -32.19
C ILE A 557 -32.68 37.10 -31.05
N HIS A 558 -32.97 36.47 -29.91
CA HIS A 558 -32.07 36.41 -28.78
C HIS A 558 -31.31 35.08 -28.79
N VAL A 559 -29.99 35.15 -28.90
CA VAL A 559 -29.10 34.00 -29.10
C VAL A 559 -28.11 33.89 -27.94
N VAL A 560 -28.03 32.72 -27.33
CA VAL A 560 -26.96 32.38 -26.38
C VAL A 560 -25.82 31.71 -27.15
N ILE A 561 -24.66 32.37 -27.16
CA ILE A 561 -23.45 31.93 -27.89
C ILE A 561 -22.62 30.96 -27.04
N ASP A 562 -22.53 31.22 -25.73
CA ASP A 562 -21.84 30.36 -24.78
C ASP A 562 -22.80 30.00 -23.62
N PRO A 563 -23.25 28.73 -23.51
CA PRO A 563 -24.09 28.24 -22.42
C PRO A 563 -23.49 28.40 -21.02
N LEU A 564 -22.16 28.36 -20.94
CA LEU A 564 -21.41 28.27 -19.69
C LEU A 564 -21.01 29.64 -19.18
N ALA A 565 -20.94 30.64 -20.06
CA ALA A 565 -20.82 32.04 -19.68
C ALA A 565 -22.17 32.55 -19.14
N LYS A 566 -22.21 33.05 -17.89
CA LYS A 566 -23.40 33.69 -17.28
C LYS A 566 -23.73 35.06 -17.91
N GLY A 567 -23.62 35.19 -19.22
CA GLY A 567 -23.87 36.41 -20.00
C GLY A 567 -25.33 36.58 -20.39
N LYS A 568 -25.71 37.81 -20.73
CA LYS A 568 -27.02 38.07 -21.36
C LYS A 568 -27.02 37.55 -22.81
N PRO A 569 -28.16 37.07 -23.33
CA PRO A 569 -28.26 36.67 -24.73
C PRO A 569 -27.89 37.82 -25.68
N THR A 570 -27.18 37.49 -26.76
CA THR A 570 -26.91 38.40 -27.86
C THR A 570 -28.19 38.66 -28.64
N ILE A 571 -28.54 39.93 -28.84
CA ILE A 571 -29.73 40.31 -29.59
C ILE A 571 -29.31 40.58 -31.03
N ILE A 572 -29.96 39.92 -31.98
CA ILE A 572 -29.76 40.08 -33.42
C ILE A 572 -31.06 40.63 -34.01
N ALA A 573 -31.03 41.79 -34.67
CA ALA A 573 -32.21 42.33 -35.32
C ALA A 573 -32.51 41.51 -36.59
N ARG A 574 -33.78 41.18 -36.85
CA ARG A 574 -34.12 40.27 -37.96
C ARG A 574 -33.77 40.83 -39.33
N ASN A 575 -33.79 42.15 -39.48
CA ASN A 575 -33.43 42.85 -40.71
C ASN A 575 -31.92 42.83 -41.00
N GLU A 576 -31.08 42.51 -40.01
CA GLU A 576 -29.62 42.39 -40.17
C GLU A 576 -29.22 40.98 -40.63
N ILE A 577 -30.13 40.01 -40.67
CA ILE A 577 -29.82 38.60 -40.98
C ILE A 577 -29.90 38.35 -42.49
N GLU A 578 -28.76 38.04 -43.12
CA GLU A 578 -28.71 37.62 -44.52
C GLU A 578 -28.96 36.12 -44.68
N VAL A 579 -28.35 35.30 -43.82
CA VAL A 579 -28.46 33.83 -43.86
C VAL A 579 -28.68 33.29 -42.46
N GLN A 580 -29.69 32.43 -42.32
CA GLN A 580 -29.96 31.67 -41.10
C GLN A 580 -29.93 30.18 -41.45
N LYS A 581 -28.99 29.43 -40.85
CA LYS A 581 -28.85 27.99 -41.07
C LYS A 581 -28.87 27.24 -39.74
N LYS A 582 -29.65 26.16 -39.68
CA LYS A 582 -29.62 25.19 -38.58
C LYS A 582 -28.26 24.45 -38.55
N SER A 583 -27.67 24.31 -37.37
CA SER A 583 -26.43 23.55 -37.17
C SER A 583 -26.67 22.04 -37.30
N ASP A 584 -25.74 21.36 -37.97
CA ASP A 584 -25.66 19.90 -38.02
C ASP A 584 -24.84 19.32 -36.84
N VAL A 585 -24.25 20.19 -36.01
CA VAL A 585 -23.44 19.83 -34.85
C VAL A 585 -24.15 20.26 -33.57
N SER A 586 -24.27 19.31 -32.63
CA SER A 586 -24.84 19.54 -31.30
C SER A 586 -23.89 20.34 -30.41
N LEU A 587 -24.46 21.11 -29.47
CA LEU A 587 -23.70 21.72 -28.38
C LEU A 587 -23.28 20.71 -27.31
N MET A 588 -23.93 19.54 -27.26
CA MET A 588 -23.50 18.42 -26.43
C MET A 588 -22.21 17.83 -27.03
N PRO A 589 -21.07 17.91 -26.32
CA PRO A 589 -19.78 17.48 -26.87
C PRO A 589 -19.77 15.99 -27.21
N LYS A 590 -19.03 15.61 -28.26
CA LYS A 590 -18.67 14.21 -28.50
C LYS A 590 -17.59 13.77 -27.50
N GLY A 591 -17.58 12.49 -27.13
CA GLY A 591 -16.53 11.90 -26.29
C GLY A 591 -16.68 12.16 -24.79
N LEU A 592 -17.86 12.57 -24.32
CA LEU A 592 -18.17 12.75 -22.89
C LEU A 592 -17.93 11.46 -22.08
N LEU A 593 -18.13 10.31 -22.71
CA LEU A 593 -17.94 8.99 -22.10
C LEU A 593 -16.48 8.52 -22.10
N ASN A 594 -15.57 9.21 -22.82
CA ASN A 594 -14.20 8.72 -23.02
C ASN A 594 -13.42 8.60 -21.71
N LYS A 595 -13.81 9.37 -20.68
CA LYS A 595 -13.19 9.32 -19.35
C LYS A 595 -13.82 8.29 -18.42
N LEU A 596 -14.82 7.54 -18.89
CA LEU A 596 -15.59 6.61 -18.09
C LEU A 596 -15.28 5.18 -18.52
N SER A 597 -15.25 4.26 -17.55
CA SER A 597 -15.26 2.83 -17.85
C SER A 597 -16.66 2.38 -18.30
N ARG A 598 -16.77 1.17 -18.83
CA ARG A 598 -18.04 0.54 -19.21
C ARG A 598 -19.07 0.59 -18.08
N GLU A 599 -18.69 0.15 -16.89
CA GLU A 599 -19.60 0.13 -15.73
C GLU A 599 -20.00 1.53 -15.26
N GLU A 600 -19.12 2.52 -15.41
CA GLU A 600 -19.43 3.92 -15.10
C GLU A 600 -20.47 4.48 -16.10
N ILE A 601 -20.38 4.10 -17.38
CA ILE A 601 -21.37 4.50 -18.40
C ILE A 601 -22.74 3.90 -18.07
N LEU A 602 -22.79 2.62 -17.71
CA LEU A 602 -24.02 1.93 -17.31
C LEU A 602 -24.68 2.61 -16.10
N ASP A 603 -23.91 3.00 -15.08
CA ASP A 603 -24.43 3.74 -13.93
C ASP A 603 -24.91 5.15 -14.26
N LEU A 604 -24.20 5.86 -15.13
CA LEU A 604 -24.63 7.17 -15.61
C LEU A 604 -25.98 7.06 -16.34
N ILE A 605 -26.12 6.06 -17.21
CA ILE A 605 -27.38 5.79 -17.92
C ILE A 605 -28.47 5.41 -16.93
N ALA A 606 -28.19 4.53 -15.97
CA ALA A 606 -29.11 4.20 -14.89
C ALA A 606 -29.63 5.48 -14.22
N TYR A 607 -28.72 6.33 -13.73
CA TYR A 607 -29.06 7.58 -13.05
C TYR A 607 -29.96 8.51 -13.87
N VAL A 608 -29.69 8.65 -15.16
CA VAL A 608 -30.55 9.43 -16.06
C VAL A 608 -31.92 8.75 -16.25
N MET A 609 -31.97 7.44 -16.42
CA MET A 609 -33.20 6.69 -16.67
C MET A 609 -34.13 6.62 -15.44
N ALA A 610 -33.57 6.51 -14.23
CA ALA A 610 -34.32 6.65 -12.98
C ALA A 610 -34.67 8.11 -12.65
N ARG A 611 -34.27 9.07 -13.49
CA ARG A 611 -34.55 10.50 -13.29
C ARG A 611 -34.03 11.05 -11.96
N GLY A 612 -32.94 10.47 -11.45
CA GLY A 612 -32.39 10.80 -10.13
C GLY A 612 -33.21 10.30 -8.94
N ASP A 613 -34.13 9.36 -9.15
CA ASP A 613 -34.85 8.68 -8.07
C ASP A 613 -34.03 7.52 -7.50
N LYS A 614 -33.52 7.68 -6.28
CA LYS A 614 -32.72 6.65 -5.58
C LYS A 614 -33.52 5.37 -5.28
N THR A 615 -34.85 5.41 -5.35
CA THR A 615 -35.73 4.26 -5.05
C THR A 615 -36.08 3.42 -6.29
N ASP A 616 -35.51 3.73 -7.45
CA ASP A 616 -35.75 2.95 -8.67
C ASP A 616 -35.20 1.52 -8.57
N LYS A 617 -35.95 0.56 -9.11
CA LYS A 617 -35.63 -0.88 -9.13
C LYS A 617 -34.24 -1.22 -9.67
N GLN A 618 -33.68 -0.40 -10.56
CA GLN A 618 -32.35 -0.65 -11.13
C GLN A 618 -31.21 -0.59 -10.09
N TYR A 619 -31.48 -0.02 -8.91
CA TYR A 619 -30.55 0.06 -7.78
C TYR A 619 -30.73 -1.08 -6.78
N GLU A 620 -31.77 -1.90 -6.94
CA GLU A 620 -31.94 -3.11 -6.16
C GLU A 620 -30.93 -4.17 -6.62
N HIS A 621 -30.38 -4.94 -5.69
CA HIS A 621 -29.57 -6.10 -6.03
C HIS A 621 -30.49 -7.25 -6.47
N ASP A 622 -30.12 -7.93 -7.55
CA ASP A 622 -30.89 -9.07 -8.04
C ASP A 622 -30.84 -10.20 -7.00
N HIS A 623 -31.97 -10.43 -6.32
CA HIS A 623 -32.11 -11.49 -5.32
C HIS A 623 -32.51 -12.84 -5.94
N ASN A 624 -32.62 -12.94 -7.26
CA ASN A 624 -32.88 -14.19 -7.95
C ASN A 624 -31.65 -14.62 -8.76
N HIS A 625 -30.84 -15.50 -8.18
CA HIS A 625 -30.31 -16.73 -8.78
C HIS A 625 -29.24 -17.38 -7.89
#